data_AF-A0A6H0TPL1-F1
#
_entry.id   AF-A0A6H0TPL1-F1
#
_cell.length_a   1.000
_cell.length_b   1.000
_cell.length_c   1.000
_cell.angle_alpha   90.00
_cell.angle_beta   90.00
_cell.angle_gamma   90.00
#
_symmetry.space_group_name_H-M   'P 1'
#
loop_
_entity.id
_entity.type
_entity.pdbx_description
1 polymer ?
#
loop_
_entity_poly.entity_id
_entity_poly.type
_entity_poly.pdbx_seq_one_letter_code
_entity_poly.pdbx_strand_id
1 'polypeptide(L)'
;MSEMTLNRLREMSAREKYSNEHYTKVNNLIEVLSESGILKTVDEDHVFYPQKLFREEEDIELFFISKKDIAICNIDDKGDVHVQVFPLKDINKVELLKLNAAKRTVELIVHINNEEPLILSNEEDTNTHWSYKFYDLILEIYSVLKG
;
A
#
# COMPACT_ATOMS: atom_id res chain seq x y z
N MET A 1 13.39 -3.82 -9.28
CA MET A 1 12.08 -3.16 -9.55
C MET A 1 11.01 -4.06 -8.99
N SER A 2 10.17 -3.53 -8.10
CA SER A 2 9.02 -4.26 -7.56
C SER A 2 8.09 -4.72 -8.68
N GLU A 3 7.62 -5.97 -8.63
CA GLU A 3 6.63 -6.50 -9.58
C GLU A 3 5.19 -6.06 -9.27
N MET A 4 4.90 -5.58 -8.06
CA MET A 4 3.59 -5.05 -7.72
C MET A 4 3.56 -3.54 -7.99
N THR A 5 2.75 -3.14 -8.97
CA THR A 5 2.57 -1.75 -9.39
C THR A 5 1.07 -1.43 -9.47
N LEU A 6 0.72 -0.14 -9.49
CA LEU A 6 -0.68 0.28 -9.67
C LEU A 6 -1.30 -0.29 -10.96
N ASN A 7 -0.55 -0.31 -12.06
CA ASN A 7 -1.02 -0.90 -13.33
C ASN A 7 -1.23 -2.42 -13.19
N ARG A 8 -0.35 -3.11 -12.47
CA ARG A 8 -0.54 -4.54 -12.20
C ARG A 8 -1.79 -4.80 -11.36
N LEU A 9 -2.03 -3.95 -10.36
CA LEU A 9 -3.25 -4.05 -9.54
C LEU A 9 -4.51 -3.81 -10.38
N ARG A 10 -4.51 -2.80 -11.26
CA ARG A 10 -5.60 -2.53 -12.22
C ARG A 10 -5.93 -3.74 -13.07
N GLU A 11 -4.91 -4.39 -13.64
CA GLU A 11 -5.09 -5.61 -14.44
C GLU A 11 -5.71 -6.75 -13.62
N MET A 12 -5.23 -6.92 -12.39
CA MET A 12 -5.75 -7.95 -11.47
C MET A 12 -7.20 -7.69 -11.09
N SER A 13 -7.54 -6.48 -10.65
CA SER A 13 -8.91 -6.13 -10.23
C SER A 13 -9.90 -6.19 -11.39
N ALA A 14 -9.53 -5.70 -12.58
CA ALA A 14 -10.39 -5.75 -13.75
C ALA A 14 -10.75 -7.18 -14.17
N ARG A 15 -9.85 -8.14 -13.94
CA ARG A 15 -10.07 -9.56 -14.22
C ARG A 15 -11.00 -10.24 -13.22
N GLU A 16 -10.84 -9.94 -11.93
CA GLU A 16 -11.49 -10.68 -10.85
C GLU A 16 -12.82 -10.03 -10.39
N LYS A 17 -13.07 -8.75 -10.72
CA LYS A 17 -14.23 -7.98 -10.22
C LYS A 17 -15.61 -8.58 -10.52
N TYR A 18 -15.75 -9.38 -11.58
CA TYR A 18 -17.06 -9.98 -11.90
C TYR A 18 -17.38 -11.23 -11.06
N SER A 19 -16.40 -11.77 -10.33
CA SER A 19 -16.53 -12.98 -9.53
C SER A 19 -16.15 -12.78 -8.05
N ASN A 20 -15.64 -11.61 -7.68
CA ASN A 20 -15.14 -11.34 -6.34
C ASN A 20 -15.43 -9.88 -5.91
N GLU A 21 -16.27 -9.72 -4.88
CA GLU A 21 -16.70 -8.42 -4.35
C GLU A 21 -15.52 -7.58 -3.83
N HIS A 22 -14.52 -8.22 -3.22
CA HIS A 22 -13.29 -7.56 -2.79
C HIS A 22 -12.61 -6.86 -3.97
N TYR A 23 -12.41 -7.57 -5.08
CA TYR A 23 -11.80 -6.99 -6.27
C TYR A 23 -12.71 -6.00 -7.01
N THR A 24 -14.03 -6.05 -6.81
CA THR A 24 -14.95 -4.98 -7.20
C THR A 24 -14.64 -3.70 -6.44
N LYS A 25 -14.52 -3.76 -5.11
CA LYS A 25 -14.13 -2.60 -4.28
C LYS A 25 -12.77 -2.04 -4.71
N VAL A 26 -11.76 -2.91 -4.90
CA VAL A 26 -10.43 -2.51 -5.41
C VAL A 26 -10.55 -1.76 -6.74
N ASN A 27 -11.33 -2.30 -7.68
CA ASN A 27 -11.51 -1.67 -8.99
C ASN A 27 -12.19 -0.29 -8.87
N ASN A 28 -13.24 -0.19 -8.06
CA ASN A 28 -13.97 1.07 -7.84
C ASN A 28 -13.07 2.13 -7.20
N LEU A 29 -12.27 1.76 -6.19
CA LEU A 29 -11.29 2.65 -5.58
C LEU A 29 -10.33 3.21 -6.63
N ILE A 30 -9.76 2.35 -7.49
CA ILE A 30 -8.82 2.80 -8.52
C ILE A 30 -9.49 3.70 -9.56
N GLU A 31 -10.72 3.39 -9.97
CA GLU A 31 -11.50 4.22 -10.89
C GLU A 31 -11.74 5.62 -10.31
N VAL A 32 -12.21 5.72 -9.06
CA VAL A 32 -12.45 7.01 -8.39
C VAL A 32 -11.16 7.81 -8.20
N LEU A 33 -10.06 7.17 -7.79
CA LEU A 33 -8.76 7.84 -7.65
C LEU A 33 -8.22 8.32 -9.02
N SER A 34 -8.53 7.61 -10.09
CA SER A 34 -8.16 7.99 -11.45
C SER A 34 -8.96 9.18 -11.95
N GLU A 35 -10.29 9.15 -11.78
CA GLU A 35 -11.21 10.21 -12.22
C GLU A 35 -11.03 11.51 -11.44
N SER A 36 -10.74 11.42 -10.14
CA SER A 36 -10.40 12.58 -9.30
C SER A 36 -9.04 13.21 -9.64
N GLY A 37 -8.19 12.51 -10.39
CA GLY A 37 -6.85 12.97 -10.74
C GLY A 37 -5.79 12.76 -9.66
N ILE A 38 -6.14 12.13 -8.52
CA ILE A 38 -5.19 11.83 -7.44
C ILE A 38 -4.04 10.97 -7.95
N LEU A 39 -4.34 9.94 -8.76
CA LEU A 39 -3.32 9.05 -9.31
C LEU A 39 -2.29 9.78 -10.19
N LYS A 40 -2.65 10.91 -10.82
CA LYS A 40 -1.69 11.72 -11.58
C LYS A 40 -0.69 12.44 -10.69
N THR A 41 -1.06 12.71 -9.44
CA THR A 41 -0.22 13.40 -8.45
C THR A 41 0.76 12.44 -7.76
N VAL A 42 0.46 11.13 -7.74
CA VAL A 42 1.22 10.11 -6.99
C VAL A 42 1.97 9.09 -7.86
N ASP A 43 2.04 9.22 -9.18
CA ASP A 43 2.54 8.12 -10.05
C ASP A 43 4.07 8.09 -10.28
N GLU A 44 4.76 9.24 -10.30
CA GLU A 44 6.13 9.28 -10.87
C GLU A 44 7.26 9.06 -9.85
N ASP A 45 7.07 9.46 -8.58
CA ASP A 45 8.11 9.39 -7.54
C ASP A 45 7.71 8.55 -6.32
N HIS A 46 6.52 7.94 -6.34
CA HIS A 46 6.01 7.18 -5.20
C HIS A 46 6.25 5.69 -5.36
N VAL A 47 6.68 5.06 -4.26
CA VAL A 47 6.63 3.61 -4.09
C VAL A 47 5.19 3.23 -3.76
N PHE A 48 4.65 2.26 -4.49
CA PHE A 48 3.28 1.78 -4.32
C PHE A 48 3.22 0.51 -3.47
N TYR A 49 2.30 0.47 -2.50
CA TYR A 49 2.07 -0.69 -1.65
C TYR A 49 0.57 -0.94 -1.41
N PRO A 50 -0.02 -2.01 -1.95
CA PRO A 50 -1.41 -2.35 -1.71
C PRO A 50 -1.53 -3.30 -0.50
N GLN A 51 -1.75 -2.72 0.67
CA GLN A 51 -1.94 -3.47 1.91
C GLN A 51 -3.26 -4.24 1.89
N LYS A 52 -3.27 -5.45 2.46
CA LYS A 52 -4.45 -6.33 2.58
C LYS A 52 -5.10 -6.74 1.25
N LEU A 53 -4.40 -6.57 0.13
CA LEU A 53 -4.90 -6.96 -1.19
C LEU A 53 -5.43 -8.40 -1.25
N PHE A 54 -4.83 -9.31 -0.50
CA PHE A 54 -5.16 -10.74 -0.50
C PHE A 54 -5.99 -11.18 0.73
N ARG A 55 -6.55 -10.23 1.49
CA ARG A 55 -7.39 -10.47 2.66
C ARG A 55 -8.82 -10.02 2.33
N GLU A 56 -9.64 -10.94 1.82
CA GLU A 56 -10.98 -10.61 1.28
C GLU A 56 -11.99 -10.12 2.33
N GLU A 57 -11.72 -10.39 3.62
CA GLU A 57 -12.55 -9.96 4.75
C GLU A 57 -12.11 -8.59 5.31
N GLU A 58 -11.08 -7.96 4.74
CA GLU A 58 -10.54 -6.68 5.19
C GLU A 58 -10.55 -5.65 4.07
N ASP A 59 -10.78 -4.38 4.42
CA ASP A 59 -10.71 -3.30 3.43
C ASP A 59 -9.27 -3.09 2.96
N ILE A 60 -9.12 -2.97 1.64
CA ILE A 60 -7.84 -2.69 1.00
C ILE A 60 -7.39 -1.26 1.31
N GLU A 61 -6.09 -1.09 1.53
CA GLU A 61 -5.48 0.22 1.65
C GLU A 61 -4.36 0.37 0.62
N LEU A 62 -4.44 1.41 -0.19
CA LEU A 62 -3.44 1.74 -1.21
C LEU A 62 -2.53 2.83 -0.67
N PHE A 63 -1.27 2.45 -0.45
CA PHE A 63 -0.24 3.38 -0.02
C PHE A 63 0.58 3.86 -1.21
N PHE A 64 0.84 5.16 -1.24
CA PHE A 64 1.77 5.81 -2.14
C PHE A 64 2.78 6.58 -1.29
N ILE A 65 4.04 6.16 -1.33
CA ILE A 65 5.11 6.67 -0.45
C ILE A 65 6.18 7.38 -1.27
N SER A 66 6.41 8.66 -1.02
CA SER A 66 7.51 9.43 -1.61
C SER A 66 8.44 10.00 -0.56
N LYS A 67 9.46 10.74 -1.02
CA LYS A 67 10.33 11.55 -0.14
C LYS A 67 9.64 12.79 0.46
N LYS A 68 8.39 13.07 0.08
CA LYS A 68 7.64 14.25 0.53
C LYS A 68 6.52 13.88 1.48
N ASP A 69 5.82 12.78 1.19
CA ASP A 69 4.59 12.39 1.85
C ASP A 69 4.30 10.89 1.72
N ILE A 70 3.39 10.43 2.56
CA ILE A 70 2.68 9.14 2.45
C ILE A 70 1.21 9.47 2.20
N ALA A 71 0.66 8.99 1.08
CA ALA A 71 -0.77 9.02 0.83
C ALA A 71 -1.37 7.63 1.05
N ILE A 72 -2.47 7.55 1.78
CA ILE A 72 -3.24 6.32 2.03
C ILE A 72 -4.64 6.52 1.46
N CYS A 73 -5.07 5.59 0.61
CA CYS A 73 -6.39 5.63 0.00
C CYS A 73 -7.13 4.32 0.30
N ASN A 74 -8.38 4.42 0.73
CA ASN A 74 -9.27 3.27 0.93
C ASN A 74 -10.70 3.60 0.49
N ILE A 75 -11.56 2.58 0.46
CA ILE A 75 -12.97 2.71 0.12
C ILE A 75 -13.79 1.98 1.17
N ASP A 76 -14.84 2.61 1.68
CA ASP A 76 -15.72 1.98 2.65
C ASP A 76 -16.86 1.17 2.01
N ASP A 77 -17.66 0.49 2.82
CA ASP A 77 -18.81 -0.31 2.38
C ASP A 77 -19.90 0.49 1.65
N LYS A 78 -19.93 1.82 1.80
CA LYS A 78 -20.88 2.69 1.08
C LYS A 78 -20.32 3.12 -0.28
N GLY A 79 -19.06 2.83 -0.56
CA GLY A 79 -18.35 3.25 -1.75
C GLY A 79 -17.73 4.65 -1.62
N ASP A 80 -17.70 5.23 -0.42
CA ASP A 80 -17.04 6.50 -0.20
C ASP A 80 -15.53 6.27 -0.14
N VAL A 81 -14.78 7.02 -0.95
CA VAL A 81 -13.32 6.94 -1.02
C VAL A 81 -12.71 7.94 -0.05
N HIS A 82 -11.86 7.44 0.84
CA HIS A 82 -11.13 8.25 1.81
C HIS A 82 -9.66 8.34 1.40
N VAL A 83 -9.11 9.55 1.50
CA VAL A 83 -7.72 9.83 1.15
C VAL A 83 -7.09 10.62 2.27
N GLN A 84 -6.02 10.08 2.84
CA GLN A 84 -5.25 10.71 3.89
C GLN A 84 -3.82 10.93 3.40
N VAL A 85 -3.24 12.09 3.71
CA VAL A 85 -1.89 12.44 3.27
C VAL A 85 -1.08 12.91 4.48
N PHE A 86 0.03 12.25 4.74
CA PHE A 86 0.95 12.54 5.83
C PHE A 86 2.25 13.09 5.25
N PRO A 87 2.57 14.38 5.46
CA PRO A 87 3.88 14.93 5.15
C PRO A 87 5.00 14.18 5.88
N LEU A 88 6.14 13.95 5.21
CA LEU A 88 7.26 13.21 5.79
C LEU A 88 7.82 13.86 7.06
N LYS A 89 7.70 15.19 7.20
CA LYS A 89 8.07 15.94 8.41
C LYS A 89 7.28 15.54 9.66
N ASP A 90 6.12 14.91 9.49
CA ASP A 90 5.26 14.46 10.59
C ASP A 90 5.62 13.03 11.03
N ILE A 91 6.51 12.35 10.32
CA ILE A 91 7.09 11.06 10.71
C ILE A 91 8.21 11.30 11.72
N ASN A 92 8.06 10.75 12.92
CA ASN A 92 9.06 10.89 13.98
C ASN A 92 10.06 9.71 14.04
N LYS A 93 9.65 8.52 13.58
CA LYS A 93 10.46 7.31 13.68
C LYS A 93 10.04 6.29 12.63
N VAL A 94 11.01 5.55 12.12
CA VAL A 94 10.80 4.44 11.19
C VAL A 94 11.70 3.28 11.61
N GLU A 95 11.12 2.07 11.74
CA GLU A 95 11.78 0.87 12.25
C GLU A 95 11.48 -0.36 11.40
N LEU A 96 12.47 -1.24 11.25
CA LEU A 96 12.27 -2.57 10.72
C LEU A 96 12.28 -3.58 11.86
N LEU A 97 11.20 -4.34 11.99
CA LEU A 97 11.07 -5.49 12.87
C LEU A 97 11.07 -6.79 12.04
N LYS A 98 11.29 -7.91 12.73
CA LYS A 98 11.24 -9.27 12.16
C LYS A 98 12.09 -9.47 10.89
N LEU A 99 13.10 -8.62 10.66
CA LEU A 99 13.95 -8.65 9.48
C LEU A 99 14.78 -9.93 9.45
N ASN A 100 14.47 -10.81 8.50
CA ASN A 100 15.21 -12.06 8.27
C ASN A 100 15.42 -12.27 6.78
N ALA A 101 16.64 -12.02 6.30
CA ALA A 101 16.98 -12.15 4.89
C ALA A 101 16.86 -13.61 4.37
N ALA A 102 17.14 -14.61 5.21
CA ALA A 102 17.07 -16.01 4.81
C ALA A 102 15.61 -16.48 4.61
N LYS A 103 14.70 -16.00 5.46
CA LYS A 103 13.26 -16.28 5.37
C LYS A 103 12.49 -15.27 4.52
N ARG A 104 13.13 -14.15 4.15
CA ARG A 104 12.52 -12.98 3.53
C ARG A 104 11.30 -12.48 4.30
N THR A 105 11.45 -12.29 5.61
CA THR A 105 10.42 -11.71 6.47
C THR A 105 10.85 -10.33 6.92
N VAL A 106 9.92 -9.38 6.96
CA VAL A 106 10.15 -8.01 7.42
C VAL A 106 8.81 -7.37 7.80
N GLU A 107 8.85 -6.55 8.83
CA GLU A 107 7.75 -5.67 9.22
C GLU A 107 8.32 -4.25 9.33
N LEU A 108 7.66 -3.28 8.72
CA LEU A 108 7.99 -1.86 8.80
C LEU A 108 6.97 -1.15 9.66
N ILE A 109 7.46 -0.42 10.66
CA ILE A 109 6.64 0.45 11.50
C ILE A 109 7.03 1.89 11.22
N VAL A 110 6.04 2.71 10.84
CA VAL A 110 6.16 4.14 10.61
C VAL A 110 5.37 4.87 11.69
N HIS A 111 6.07 5.60 12.55
CA HIS A 111 5.47 6.36 13.64
C HIS A 111 5.21 7.80 13.18
N ILE A 112 3.94 8.18 13.15
CA ILE A 112 3.47 9.50 12.71
C ILE A 112 2.99 10.27 13.95
N ASN A 113 3.28 11.57 14.02
CA ASN A 113 2.91 12.40 15.15
C ASN A 113 1.39 12.47 15.36
N ASN A 114 0.93 12.10 16.57
CA ASN A 114 -0.48 12.11 16.99
C ASN A 114 -1.40 11.13 16.23
N GLU A 115 -0.82 10.17 15.51
CA GLU A 115 -1.56 9.14 14.77
C GLU A 115 -1.13 7.75 15.25
N GLU A 116 -1.96 6.74 14.97
CA GLU A 116 -1.54 5.36 15.16
C GLU A 116 -0.40 5.00 14.18
N PRO A 117 0.57 4.17 14.59
CA PRO A 117 1.65 3.76 13.70
C PRO A 117 1.12 2.97 12.49
N LEU A 118 1.66 3.28 11.31
CA LEU A 118 1.43 2.45 10.12
C LEU A 118 2.32 1.21 10.23
N ILE A 119 1.74 0.03 10.00
CA ILE A 119 2.45 -1.25 10.07
C ILE A 119 2.28 -1.95 8.72
N LEU A 120 3.40 -2.16 8.01
CA LEU A 120 3.45 -2.93 6.76
C LEU A 120 4.19 -4.23 7.03
N SER A 121 3.59 -5.37 6.69
CA SER A 121 4.15 -6.70 6.93
C SER A 121 3.99 -7.59 5.70
N ASN A 122 5.10 -8.11 5.20
CA ASN A 122 5.05 -9.01 4.05
C ASN A 122 4.56 -10.43 4.41
N GLU A 123 4.29 -10.73 5.68
CA GLU A 123 3.64 -11.98 6.08
C GLU A 123 2.13 -11.77 6.30
N GLU A 124 1.74 -10.62 6.86
CA GLU A 124 0.33 -10.33 7.18
C GLU A 124 -0.43 -9.73 5.99
N ASP A 125 0.19 -8.85 5.19
CA ASP A 125 -0.53 -8.09 4.15
C ASP A 125 -0.74 -8.87 2.84
N THR A 126 -0.19 -10.08 2.75
CA THR A 126 -0.05 -10.80 1.49
C THR A 126 -0.19 -12.31 1.62
N ASN A 127 -0.02 -13.02 0.51
CA ASN A 127 -0.04 -14.48 0.47
C ASN A 127 1.36 -15.05 0.16
N THR A 128 1.51 -16.36 0.29
CA THR A 128 2.78 -17.07 0.09
C THR A 128 3.42 -16.81 -1.28
N HIS A 129 2.62 -16.54 -2.32
CA HIS A 129 3.13 -16.28 -3.67
C HIS A 129 3.70 -14.86 -3.84
N TRP A 130 3.22 -13.88 -3.08
CA TRP A 130 3.61 -12.48 -3.21
C TRP A 130 4.49 -11.96 -2.07
N SER A 131 4.59 -12.70 -0.98
CA SER A 131 5.34 -12.33 0.23
C SER A 131 6.77 -11.87 -0.03
N TYR A 132 7.52 -12.54 -0.91
CA TYR A 132 8.90 -12.15 -1.21
C TYR A 132 9.01 -10.81 -1.94
N LYS A 133 7.98 -10.43 -2.73
CA LYS A 133 7.93 -9.15 -3.46
C LYS A 133 7.58 -8.02 -2.51
N PHE A 134 6.67 -8.28 -1.58
CA PHE A 134 6.31 -7.35 -0.53
C PHE A 134 7.47 -7.12 0.45
N TYR A 135 8.30 -8.13 0.70
CA TYR A 135 9.56 -7.95 1.42
C TYR A 135 10.46 -6.92 0.73
N ASP A 136 10.70 -7.07 -0.57
CA ASP A 136 11.55 -6.14 -1.33
C ASP A 136 10.94 -4.72 -1.37
N LEU A 137 9.61 -4.61 -1.51
CA LEU A 137 8.87 -3.34 -1.43
C LEU A 137 9.02 -2.64 -0.08
N ILE A 138 8.89 -3.37 1.03
CA ILE A 138 9.02 -2.79 2.37
C ILE A 138 10.43 -2.22 2.57
N LEU A 139 11.47 -2.90 2.08
CA LEU A 139 12.84 -2.39 2.13
C LEU A 139 13.03 -1.14 1.27
N GLU A 140 12.38 -1.08 0.10
CA GLU A 140 12.37 0.11 -0.75
C GLU A 140 11.70 1.31 -0.05
N ILE A 141 10.51 1.09 0.54
CA ILE A 141 9.80 2.10 1.34
C ILE A 141 10.67 2.59 2.49
N TYR A 142 11.30 1.66 3.24
CA TYR A 142 12.21 2.03 4.33
C TYR A 142 13.36 2.92 3.85
N SER A 143 13.94 2.61 2.69
CA SER A 143 15.00 3.43 2.10
C SER A 143 14.51 4.82 1.68
N VAL A 144 13.28 4.95 1.19
CA VAL A 144 12.68 6.25 0.84
C VAL A 144 12.43 7.09 2.09
N LEU A 145 11.94 6.48 3.17
CA LEU A 145 11.59 7.19 4.41
C LEU A 145 12.81 7.53 5.30
N LYS A 146 13.93 6.83 5.13
CA LYS A 146 15.18 7.11 5.86
C LYS A 146 16.14 8.05 5.14
N GLY A 147 16.03 8.16 3.82
CA GLY A 147 16.92 8.96 2.96
C GLY A 147 16.55 10.43 2.94
#